data_AF-A0A923CS55-F1
#
_entry.id   AF-A0A923CS55-F1
#
_cell.length_a   1.000
_cell.length_b   1.000
_cell.length_c   1.000
_cell.angle_alpha   90.00
_cell.angle_beta   90.00
_cell.angle_gamma   90.00
#
_symmetry.space_group_name_H-M   'P 1'
#
loop_
_entity.id
_entity.type
_entity.pdbx_description
1 polymer ?
#
loop_
_entity_poly.entity_id
_entity_poly.type
_entity_poly.pdbx_seq_one_letter_code
_entity_poly.pdbx_strand_id
1 'polypeptide(L)'
;MDEVARLVHQRLVLLYAQASRCLEELRASGLSAHLMSVDGNPFPGADGWTRAPYPMPVIDVKAKGSIGFDPAGAFFVFAVPTVEAKAASIDALFNCFENSSLLGANSLTDYWSGHNGAVQSVAEAARDGEAALLVIVRFGLEMEGLPGLFEQATRIMAGQSPTIVSPP
;
A
#
# COMPACT_ATOMS: atom_id res chain seq x y z
N MET A 1 11.55 -31.04 9.16
CA MET A 1 10.61 -29.97 8.78
C MET A 1 9.68 -30.58 7.75
N ASP A 2 8.37 -30.59 7.99
CA ASP A 2 7.42 -31.04 6.97
C ASP A 2 7.44 -30.09 5.76
N GLU A 3 6.90 -30.53 4.63
CA GLU A 3 6.96 -29.79 3.37
C GLU A 3 6.28 -28.42 3.46
N VAL A 4 5.18 -28.32 4.21
CA VAL A 4 4.44 -27.07 4.40
C VAL A 4 5.28 -26.08 5.18
N ALA A 5 5.88 -26.51 6.30
CA ALA A 5 6.77 -25.68 7.09
C ALA A 5 7.98 -25.19 6.27
N ARG A 6 8.52 -26.01 5.36
CA ARG A 6 9.59 -25.62 4.45
C ARG A 6 9.14 -24.54 3.46
N LEU A 7 7.97 -24.70 2.85
CA LEU A 7 7.42 -23.72 1.91
C LEU A 7 7.09 -22.39 2.59
N VAL A 8 6.50 -22.43 3.78
CA VAL A 8 6.23 -21.24 4.59
C VAL A 8 7.53 -20.52 4.94
N HIS A 9 8.55 -21.26 5.40
CA HIS A 9 9.86 -20.67 5.70
C HIS A 9 10.48 -20.00 4.46
N GLN A 10 10.47 -20.67 3.31
CA GLN A 10 10.98 -20.09 2.06
C GLN A 10 10.23 -18.82 1.66
N ARG A 11 8.89 -18.80 1.81
CA ARG A 11 8.08 -17.62 1.53
C ARG A 11 8.41 -16.46 2.46
N LEU A 12 8.56 -16.71 3.76
CA LEU A 12 8.94 -15.68 4.73
C LEU A 12 10.34 -15.11 4.44
N VAL A 13 11.32 -15.97 4.16
CA VAL A 13 12.68 -15.54 3.79
C VAL A 13 12.63 -14.65 2.55
N LEU A 14 11.84 -15.02 1.54
CA LEU A 14 11.69 -14.22 0.32
C LEU A 14 11.10 -12.83 0.60
N LEU A 15 10.05 -12.73 1.41
CA LEU A 15 9.43 -11.45 1.79
C LEU A 15 10.45 -10.50 2.45
N TYR A 16 11.22 -11.01 3.42
CA TYR A 16 12.21 -10.19 4.12
C TYR A 16 13.41 -9.84 3.24
N ALA A 17 13.82 -10.72 2.33
CA ALA A 17 14.87 -10.42 1.36
C ALA A 17 14.45 -9.29 0.41
N GLN A 18 13.22 -9.32 -0.09
CA GLN A 18 12.68 -8.27 -0.94
C GLN A 18 12.53 -6.94 -0.22
N ALA A 19 12.02 -6.96 1.02
CA ALA A 19 11.93 -5.76 1.84
C ALA A 19 13.32 -5.14 2.10
N SER A 20 14.33 -5.97 2.39
CA SER A 20 15.70 -5.51 2.62
C SER A 20 16.31 -4.88 1.37
N ARG A 21 16.15 -5.53 0.21
CA ARG A 21 16.62 -4.98 -1.07
C ARG A 21 15.92 -3.67 -1.42
N CYS A 22 14.60 -3.61 -1.28
CA CYS A 22 13.83 -2.40 -1.54
C CYS A 22 14.26 -1.24 -0.62
N LEU A 23 14.54 -1.53 0.66
CA LEU A 23 15.06 -0.53 1.60
C LEU A 23 16.42 0.04 1.16
N GLU A 24 17.33 -0.80 0.69
CA GLU A 24 18.63 -0.37 0.18
C GLU A 24 18.49 0.55 -1.03
N GLU A 25 17.61 0.19 -1.98
CA GLU A 25 17.33 1.00 -3.17
C GLU A 25 16.70 2.37 -2.81
N LEU A 26 15.74 2.40 -1.87
CA LEU A 26 15.15 3.65 -1.37
C LEU A 26 16.18 4.55 -0.68
N ARG A 27 17.08 3.97 0.13
CA ARG A 27 18.15 4.73 0.79
C ARG A 27 19.18 5.25 -0.20
N ALA A 28 19.49 4.47 -1.22
CA ALA A 28 20.38 4.89 -2.31
C ALA A 28 19.78 6.05 -3.14
N SER A 29 18.46 6.16 -3.25
CA SER A 29 17.79 7.32 -3.86
C SER A 29 17.69 8.55 -2.94
N GLY A 30 18.22 8.46 -1.71
CA GLY A 30 18.25 9.55 -0.74
C GLY A 30 16.97 9.67 0.12
N LEU A 31 16.06 8.70 0.06
CA LEU A 31 14.87 8.68 0.90
C LEU A 31 15.20 8.24 2.33
N SER A 32 14.59 8.92 3.30
CA SER A 32 14.65 8.53 4.71
C SER A 32 13.65 7.40 4.97
N ALA A 33 14.16 6.16 4.95
CA ALA A 33 13.34 4.95 5.07
C ALA A 33 13.83 4.01 6.19
N HIS A 34 12.88 3.38 6.89
CA HIS A 34 13.12 2.45 8.00
C HIS A 34 12.31 1.17 7.84
N LEU A 35 12.98 0.02 7.92
CA LEU A 35 12.31 -1.27 7.96
C LEU A 35 11.82 -1.56 9.38
N MET A 36 10.55 -1.92 9.50
CA MET A 36 9.85 -2.27 10.72
C MET A 36 9.17 -3.63 10.55
N SER A 37 8.80 -4.24 11.67
CA SER A 37 7.94 -5.42 11.71
C SER A 37 6.62 -5.00 12.36
N VAL A 38 5.54 -5.00 11.58
CA VAL A 38 4.25 -4.39 11.98
C VAL A 38 3.13 -5.42 11.90
N ASP A 39 2.41 -5.61 12.99
CA ASP A 39 1.17 -6.37 13.05
C ASP A 39 -0.06 -5.47 12.76
N GLY A 40 -1.20 -6.09 12.44
CA GLY A 40 -2.46 -5.35 12.30
C GLY A 40 -2.66 -4.56 11.00
N ASN A 41 -1.72 -4.67 10.04
CA ASN A 41 -1.86 -4.08 8.71
C ASN A 41 -3.04 -4.67 7.92
N PRO A 42 -3.70 -3.89 7.05
CA PRO A 42 -4.76 -4.40 6.19
C PRO A 42 -4.26 -5.50 5.25
N PHE A 43 -4.97 -6.61 5.22
CA PHE A 43 -4.67 -7.82 4.47
C PHE A 43 -5.95 -8.35 3.81
N PRO A 44 -5.93 -8.74 2.52
CA PRO A 44 -7.07 -9.35 1.86
C PRO A 44 -7.24 -10.80 2.35
N GLY A 45 -8.20 -11.01 3.25
CA GLY A 45 -8.60 -12.33 3.73
C GLY A 45 -9.64 -13.00 2.83
N ALA A 46 -10.05 -14.22 3.21
CA ALA A 46 -11.05 -14.99 2.45
C ALA A 46 -12.43 -14.30 2.37
N ASP A 47 -12.80 -13.59 3.44
CA ASP A 47 -14.11 -12.92 3.58
C ASP A 47 -14.03 -11.40 3.36
N GLY A 48 -12.94 -10.91 2.76
CA GLY A 48 -12.67 -9.48 2.55
C GLY A 48 -11.48 -8.96 3.37
N TRP A 49 -11.42 -7.65 3.56
CA TRP A 49 -10.31 -7.00 4.25
C TRP A 49 -10.31 -7.32 5.75
N THR A 50 -9.15 -7.71 6.26
CA THR A 50 -8.92 -7.99 7.69
C THR A 50 -7.57 -7.43 8.13
N ARG A 51 -7.30 -7.48 9.43
CA ARG A 51 -5.99 -7.13 9.99
C ARG A 51 -5.11 -8.38 10.05
N ALA A 52 -3.89 -8.26 9.56
CA ALA A 52 -2.91 -9.34 9.64
C ALA A 52 -2.66 -9.72 11.11
N PRO A 53 -2.86 -11.00 11.50
CA PRO A 53 -2.65 -11.46 12.88
C PRO A 53 -1.18 -11.75 13.19
N TYR A 54 -0.27 -11.45 12.26
CA TYR A 54 1.16 -11.69 12.35
C TYR A 54 1.92 -10.45 11.86
N PRO A 55 3.15 -10.25 12.35
CA PRO A 55 3.94 -9.11 11.93
C PRO A 55 4.48 -9.30 10.51
N MET A 56 4.51 -8.22 9.75
CA MET A 56 4.96 -8.19 8.36
C MET A 56 6.05 -7.13 8.18
N PRO A 57 7.04 -7.35 7.28
CA PRO A 57 8.04 -6.34 6.98
C PRO A 57 7.38 -5.15 6.29
N VAL A 58 7.55 -3.97 6.88
CA VAL A 58 7.05 -2.69 6.36
C VAL A 58 8.19 -1.68 6.37
N ILE A 59 8.42 -1.04 5.23
CA ILE A 59 9.34 0.07 5.09
C ILE A 59 8.52 1.35 5.25
N ASP A 60 8.70 2.04 6.37
CA ASP A 60 8.16 3.39 6.54
C ASP A 60 9.07 4.40 5.85
N VAL A 61 8.49 5.24 4.98
CA VAL A 61 9.19 6.32 4.29
C VAL A 61 8.66 7.64 4.80
N LYS A 62 9.53 8.37 5.52
CA LYS A 62 9.14 9.56 6.28
C LYS A 62 8.36 10.57 5.42
N ALA A 63 7.18 10.96 5.92
CA ALA A 63 6.26 11.93 5.30
C ALA A 63 5.71 11.54 3.92
N LYS A 64 5.83 10.26 3.52
CA LYS A 64 5.39 9.77 2.20
C LYS A 64 4.35 8.67 2.29
N GLY A 65 4.57 7.67 3.16
CA GLY A 65 3.74 6.46 3.26
C GLY A 65 4.63 5.25 3.52
N SER A 66 4.09 4.05 3.35
CA SER A 66 4.85 2.83 3.62
C SER A 66 4.75 1.81 2.49
N ILE A 67 5.78 0.97 2.38
CA ILE A 67 5.82 -0.21 1.49
C ILE A 67 5.82 -1.46 2.36
N GLY A 68 4.78 -2.28 2.30
CA GLY A 68 4.69 -3.53 3.02
C GLY A 68 4.83 -4.75 2.12
N PHE A 69 5.19 -5.88 2.72
CA PHE A 69 5.28 -7.16 2.02
C PHE A 69 4.55 -8.23 2.82
N ASP A 70 3.62 -8.92 2.19
CA ASP A 70 2.84 -9.99 2.78
C ASP A 70 2.76 -11.22 1.85
N PRO A 71 2.14 -12.33 2.27
CA PRO A 71 2.08 -13.52 1.42
C PRO A 71 1.46 -13.30 0.04
N ALA A 72 0.61 -12.28 -0.15
CA ALA A 72 0.02 -11.95 -1.44
C ALA A 72 0.96 -11.12 -2.33
N GLY A 73 1.86 -10.32 -1.76
CA GLY A 73 2.89 -9.59 -2.49
C GLY A 73 3.32 -8.30 -1.80
N ALA A 74 3.80 -7.34 -2.60
CA ALA A 74 4.14 -6.01 -2.12
C ALA A 74 2.90 -5.11 -2.15
N PHE A 75 2.84 -4.13 -1.26
CA PHE A 75 1.79 -3.13 -1.26
C PHE A 75 2.32 -1.76 -0.81
N PHE A 76 1.72 -0.70 -1.35
CA PHE A 76 1.87 0.66 -0.85
C PHE A 76 0.67 0.97 0.02
N VAL A 77 0.90 1.71 1.11
CA VAL A 77 -0.18 2.25 1.94
C VAL A 77 0.08 3.71 2.27
N PHE A 78 -0.94 4.53 2.04
CA PHE A 78 -0.98 5.93 2.42
C PHE A 78 -2.11 6.14 3.42
N ALA A 79 -1.78 6.46 4.66
CA ALA A 79 -2.75 6.87 5.66
C ALA A 79 -3.02 8.37 5.50
N VAL A 80 -4.24 8.74 5.15
CA VAL A 80 -4.64 10.13 4.88
C VAL A 80 -5.78 10.49 5.83
N PRO A 81 -5.69 11.57 6.62
CA PRO A 81 -6.82 12.06 7.39
C PRO A 81 -8.01 12.30 6.46
N THR A 82 -9.20 11.84 6.82
CA THR A 82 -10.37 11.91 5.93
C THR A 82 -10.69 13.35 5.51
N VAL A 83 -10.47 14.31 6.41
CA VAL A 83 -10.64 15.76 6.16
C VAL A 83 -9.62 16.36 5.19
N GLU A 84 -8.48 15.69 4.99
CA GLU A 84 -7.40 16.12 4.10
C GLU A 84 -7.36 15.30 2.79
N ALA A 85 -8.24 14.30 2.67
CA ALA A 85 -8.28 13.40 1.54
C ALA A 85 -8.65 14.14 0.24
N LYS A 86 -7.70 14.17 -0.70
CA LYS A 86 -7.89 14.75 -2.02
C LYS A 86 -8.43 13.69 -2.98
N ALA A 87 -9.74 13.69 -3.20
CA ALA A 87 -10.40 12.75 -4.11
C ALA A 87 -9.72 12.68 -5.49
N ALA A 88 -9.36 13.83 -6.08
CA ALA A 88 -8.67 13.87 -7.37
C ALA A 88 -7.31 13.14 -7.39
N SER A 89 -6.56 13.16 -6.27
CA SER A 89 -5.30 12.42 -6.16
C SER A 89 -5.53 10.92 -6.04
N ILE A 90 -6.58 10.50 -5.32
CA ILE A 90 -6.96 9.10 -5.18
C ILE A 90 -7.42 8.55 -6.53
N ASP A 91 -8.30 9.26 -7.25
CA ASP A 91 -8.72 8.89 -8.61
C ASP A 91 -7.52 8.81 -9.56
N ALA A 92 -6.63 9.80 -9.53
CA ALA A 92 -5.42 9.78 -10.36
C ALA A 92 -4.52 8.57 -10.05
N LEU A 93 -4.39 8.20 -8.78
CA LEU A 93 -3.63 7.03 -8.37
C LEU A 93 -4.28 5.75 -8.90
N PHE A 94 -5.58 5.60 -8.70
CA PHE A 94 -6.31 4.38 -9.08
C PHE A 94 -6.44 4.22 -10.60
N ASN A 95 -6.41 5.32 -11.35
CA ASN A 95 -6.26 5.29 -12.80
C ASN A 95 -4.86 4.87 -13.26
N CYS A 96 -3.83 5.03 -12.43
CA CYS A 96 -2.45 4.63 -12.73
C CYS A 96 -2.13 3.19 -12.28
N PHE A 97 -2.85 2.67 -11.29
CA PHE A 97 -2.56 1.38 -10.68
C PHE A 97 -3.82 0.50 -10.58
N GLU A 98 -3.77 -0.66 -11.22
CA GLU A 98 -4.92 -1.57 -11.37
C GLU A 98 -5.45 -2.12 -10.04
N ASN A 99 -4.57 -2.61 -9.18
CA ASN A 99 -4.96 -3.27 -7.93
C ASN A 99 -4.95 -2.29 -6.76
N SER A 100 -6.00 -1.47 -6.69
CA SER A 100 -6.11 -0.40 -5.70
C SER A 100 -7.37 -0.51 -4.84
N SER A 101 -7.28 -0.06 -3.59
CA SER A 101 -8.40 -0.06 -2.63
C SER A 101 -8.36 1.16 -1.72
N LEU A 102 -9.54 1.62 -1.32
CA LEU A 102 -9.71 2.76 -0.40
C LEU A 102 -10.46 2.28 0.84
N LEU A 103 -9.72 2.08 1.93
CA LEU A 103 -10.29 1.49 3.15
C LEU A 103 -10.50 2.54 4.24
N GLY A 104 -11.56 2.39 5.03
CA GLY A 104 -11.65 3.03 6.34
C GLY A 104 -10.52 2.53 7.25
N ALA A 105 -9.76 3.43 7.88
CA ALA A 105 -8.63 3.02 8.71
C ALA A 105 -9.06 2.23 9.96
N ASN A 106 -10.27 2.46 10.48
CA ASN A 106 -10.81 1.77 11.64
C ASN A 106 -11.56 0.50 11.24
N SER A 107 -12.59 0.63 10.40
CA SER A 107 -13.50 -0.45 10.03
C SER A 107 -12.94 -1.44 9.00
N LEU A 108 -11.95 -1.01 8.21
CA LEU A 108 -11.50 -1.70 6.99
C LEU A 108 -12.59 -1.87 5.91
N THR A 109 -13.70 -1.14 6.01
CA THR A 109 -14.70 -1.06 4.93
C THR A 109 -14.05 -0.54 3.65
N ASP A 110 -14.27 -1.24 2.54
CA ASP A 110 -13.75 -0.85 1.23
C ASP A 110 -14.73 0.10 0.51
N TYR A 111 -14.42 1.39 0.56
CA TYR A 111 -15.20 2.47 -0.03
C TYR A 111 -14.98 2.62 -1.54
N TRP A 112 -14.04 1.88 -2.14
CA TRP A 112 -13.84 1.84 -3.58
C TRP A 112 -14.68 0.76 -4.27
N SER A 113 -15.09 -0.26 -3.50
CA SER A 113 -15.87 -1.39 -4.01
C SER A 113 -17.18 -0.89 -4.66
N GLY A 114 -17.34 -1.17 -5.97
CA GLY A 114 -18.50 -0.73 -6.76
C GLY A 114 -18.25 0.40 -7.76
N HIS A 115 -17.02 0.92 -7.90
CA HIS A 115 -16.64 2.00 -8.83
C HIS A 115 -17.30 3.35 -8.56
N ASN A 116 -17.61 3.64 -7.29
CA ASN A 116 -17.90 5.02 -6.89
C ASN A 116 -16.63 5.84 -7.10
N GLY A 117 -16.73 7.01 -7.77
CA GLY A 117 -15.58 7.89 -7.91
C GLY A 117 -15.09 8.38 -6.53
N ALA A 118 -13.81 8.72 -6.38
CA ALA A 118 -13.21 8.96 -5.05
C ALA A 118 -13.93 10.05 -4.23
N VAL A 119 -14.59 11.01 -4.89
CA VAL A 119 -15.42 12.03 -4.22
C VAL A 119 -16.53 11.40 -3.38
N GLN A 120 -17.26 10.42 -3.94
CA GLN A 120 -18.35 9.75 -3.25
C GLN A 120 -17.82 8.87 -2.12
N SER A 121 -16.74 8.12 -2.39
CA SER A 121 -16.11 7.24 -1.41
C SER A 121 -15.58 7.99 -0.19
N VAL A 122 -14.91 9.13 -0.38
CA VAL A 122 -14.42 9.98 0.72
C VAL A 122 -15.59 10.56 1.52
N ALA A 123 -16.66 11.01 0.85
CA ALA A 123 -17.84 11.54 1.51
C ALA A 123 -18.61 10.48 2.31
N GLU A 124 -18.64 9.24 1.83
CA GLU A 124 -19.22 8.11 2.52
C GLU A 124 -18.42 7.74 3.77
N ALA A 125 -17.10 7.60 3.64
CA ALA A 125 -16.23 7.34 4.80
C ALA A 125 -16.32 8.44 5.87
N ALA A 126 -16.42 9.71 5.46
CA ALA A 126 -16.62 10.82 6.39
C ALA A 126 -17.97 10.73 7.13
N ARG A 127 -19.03 10.28 6.44
CA ARG A 127 -20.36 10.07 7.03
C ARG A 127 -20.35 8.93 8.04
N ASP A 128 -19.60 7.88 7.74
CA ASP A 128 -19.43 6.71 8.61
C ASP A 128 -18.50 6.98 9.80
N GLY A 129 -17.88 8.16 9.86
CA GLY A 129 -17.04 8.59 10.98
C GLY A 129 -15.61 8.06 10.92
N GLU A 130 -15.12 7.65 9.75
CA GLU A 130 -13.72 7.28 9.58
C GLU A 130 -12.82 8.51 9.74
N ALA A 131 -11.89 8.45 10.71
CA ALA A 131 -10.95 9.53 10.98
C ALA A 131 -9.84 9.62 9.92
N ALA A 132 -9.49 8.48 9.32
CA ALA A 132 -8.51 8.37 8.27
C ALA A 132 -8.91 7.31 7.25
N LEU A 133 -8.40 7.49 6.04
CA LEU A 133 -8.50 6.56 4.93
C LEU A 133 -7.15 5.92 4.67
N LEU A 134 -7.15 4.64 4.29
CA LEU A 134 -5.99 3.91 3.82
C LEU A 134 -6.12 3.76 2.31
N VAL A 135 -5.26 4.46 1.58
CA VAL A 135 -5.15 4.30 0.13
C VAL A 135 -4.10 3.24 -0.13
N ILE A 136 -4.52 2.10 -0.68
CA ILE A 136 -3.69 0.92 -0.85
C ILE A 136 -3.51 0.62 -2.33
N VAL A 137 -2.28 0.33 -2.73
CA VAL A 137 -1.94 -0.19 -4.07
C VAL A 137 -1.19 -1.50 -3.88
N ARG A 138 -1.57 -2.56 -4.61
CA ARG A 138 -0.98 -3.90 -4.46
C ARG A 138 -0.29 -4.37 -5.72
N PHE A 139 0.73 -5.18 -5.51
CA PHE A 139 1.56 -5.76 -6.56
C PHE A 139 1.82 -7.24 -6.29
N GLY A 140 2.06 -8.00 -7.35
CA GLY A 140 2.60 -9.35 -7.23
C GLY A 140 3.96 -9.33 -6.54
N LEU A 141 4.34 -10.47 -5.95
CA LEU A 141 5.60 -10.57 -5.22
C LEU A 141 6.83 -10.31 -6.10
N GLU A 142 6.76 -10.63 -7.38
CA GLU A 142 7.89 -10.50 -8.32
C GLU A 142 7.98 -9.11 -8.97
N MET A 143 7.25 -8.11 -8.46
CA MET A 143 7.27 -6.76 -9.02
C MET A 143 8.64 -6.11 -8.87
N GLU A 144 9.23 -5.68 -9.99
CA GLU A 144 10.45 -4.91 -10.03
C GLU A 144 10.18 -3.39 -10.00
N GLY A 145 11.18 -2.59 -9.63
CA GLY A 145 11.06 -1.14 -9.67
C GLY A 145 10.14 -0.54 -8.60
N LEU A 146 9.83 -1.28 -7.52
CA LEU A 146 8.99 -0.83 -6.41
C LEU A 146 9.36 0.57 -5.88
N PRO A 147 10.64 0.95 -5.67
CA PRO A 147 10.99 2.30 -5.24
C PRO A 147 10.53 3.39 -6.21
N GLY A 148 10.70 3.18 -7.52
CA GLY A 148 10.29 4.14 -8.55
C GLY A 148 8.77 4.26 -8.65
N LEU A 149 8.06 3.14 -8.59
CA LEU A 149 6.60 3.10 -8.52
C LEU A 149 6.06 3.78 -7.26
N PHE A 150 6.71 3.56 -6.12
CA PHE A 150 6.36 4.21 -4.86
C PHE A 150 6.58 5.72 -4.93
N GLU A 151 7.71 6.18 -5.48
CA GLU A 151 7.94 7.60 -5.71
C GLU A 151 6.85 8.22 -6.60
N GLN A 152 6.49 7.55 -7.70
CA GLN A 152 5.40 7.99 -8.56
C GLN A 152 4.08 8.08 -7.80
N ALA A 153 3.71 7.04 -7.05
CA ALA A 153 2.51 7.03 -6.22
C ALA A 153 2.50 8.16 -5.18
N THR A 154 3.64 8.42 -4.52
CA THR A 154 3.76 9.53 -3.54
C THR A 154 3.57 10.90 -4.18
N ARG A 155 4.06 11.10 -5.42
CA ARG A 155 3.87 12.36 -6.16
C ARG A 155 2.39 12.57 -6.53
N ILE A 156 1.73 11.51 -6.99
CA ILE A 156 0.29 11.54 -7.30
C ILE A 156 -0.53 11.87 -6.04
N MET A 157 -0.23 11.19 -4.93
CA MET A 157 -0.88 11.44 -3.64
C MET A 157 -0.62 12.84 -3.09
N ALA A 158 0.53 13.44 -3.41
CA ALA A 158 0.82 14.84 -3.10
C ALA A 158 0.06 15.84 -4.00
N GLY A 159 -0.64 15.37 -5.03
CA GLY A 159 -1.39 16.19 -5.99
C GLY A 159 -0.59 16.61 -7.22
N GLN A 160 0.54 15.98 -7.48
CA GLN A 160 1.30 16.20 -8.71
C GLN A 160 0.72 15.32 -9.82
N SER A 161 0.51 15.90 -11.01
CA SER A 161 0.02 15.12 -12.16
C SER A 161 1.01 14.01 -12.50
N PRO A 162 0.54 12.79 -12.83
CA PRO A 162 1.42 11.72 -13.27
C PRO A 162 2.20 12.20 -14.47
N THR A 163 3.52 12.27 -14.34
CA THR A 163 4.39 12.42 -15.50
C THR A 163 4.29 11.09 -16.23
N ILE A 164 3.59 11.06 -17.37
CA ILE A 164 3.60 9.89 -18.24
C ILE A 164 5.07 9.69 -18.62
N VAL A 165 5.73 8.73 -17.98
CA VAL A 165 7.04 8.28 -18.43
C VAL A 165 6.73 7.44 -19.66
N SER A 166 6.87 8.02 -20.84
CA SER A 166 6.84 7.24 -22.08
C SER A 166 7.85 6.10 -21.96
N PRO A 167 7.50 4.87 -22.37
CA PRO A 167 8.50 3.82 -22.44
C PRO A 167 9.56 4.22 -23.48
N PRO A 168 10.81 3.75 -23.33
CA PRO A 168 11.88 3.98 -24.30
C PRO A 168 11.54 3.43 -25.69
#